data_AF-A0A7V6SXY0-F1
#
_entry.id   AF-A0A7V6SXY0-F1
#
_cell.length_a   1.000
_cell.length_b   1.000
_cell.length_c   1.000
_cell.angle_alpha   90.00
_cell.angle_beta   90.00
_cell.angle_gamma   90.00
#
_symmetry.space_group_name_H-M   'P 1'
#
loop_
_entity.id
_entity.type
_entity.pdbx_description
1 polymer ?
#
loop_
_entity_poly.entity_id
_entity_poly.type
_entity_poly.pdbx_seq_one_letter_code
_entity_poly.pdbx_strand_id
1 'polypeptide(L)'
;MQINSELVKKAIANSSQVIITSHRNLDLDALGSSLGLYYLCKSMGKDTCLLIDDKTHEDGVEKSLKEIINQKLNIKIKNWNYIESNVDDQTLLIIVDTQLPYLVQNEKSLTVKNKIVIDHHIESVNKIVPVIYEYIGYEQSSSVEIIIDLLDNLDIYIHPYVASVMLAGIFVDTNGFIRKTNYKTHESAAYLYKCNANLNEVQYLLKEDIKKYNDMQKVISEAKIINNHFIIATGHESHIYDNEDLAKISDAMLLLKDIEASFTIGYIGDDKIGISARSFSKVDVQKIMKKLNGGGHLTDAATQLSGETLESSFQKLKKIIEKIEGDF
;
A
#
# COMPACT_ATOMS: atom_id res chain seq x y z
N MET A 1 13.36 -0.52 -14.80
CA MET A 1 13.33 0.72 -15.63
C MET A 1 13.10 1.89 -14.68
N GLN A 2 13.80 3.02 -14.82
CA GLN A 2 13.59 4.19 -13.93
C GLN A 2 12.50 5.11 -14.48
N ILE A 3 11.83 5.85 -13.60
CA ILE A 3 10.83 6.85 -13.97
C ILE A 3 11.45 7.98 -14.80
N ASN A 4 10.75 8.43 -15.84
CA ASN A 4 11.21 9.54 -16.67
C ASN A 4 10.89 10.87 -15.98
N SER A 5 11.81 11.34 -15.14
CA SER A 5 11.63 12.55 -14.34
C SER A 5 11.46 13.81 -15.19
N GLU A 6 12.12 13.92 -16.34
CA GLU A 6 11.98 15.06 -17.26
C GLU A 6 10.57 15.15 -17.84
N LEU A 7 9.98 14.01 -18.22
CA LEU A 7 8.61 13.97 -18.77
C LEU A 7 7.60 14.40 -17.72
N VAL A 8 7.68 13.84 -16.50
CA VAL A 8 6.77 14.20 -15.39
C VAL A 8 6.91 15.68 -15.05
N LYS A 9 8.14 16.18 -14.89
CA LYS A 9 8.41 17.60 -14.61
C LYS A 9 7.90 18.51 -15.74
N LYS A 10 8.07 18.12 -17.01
CA LYS A 10 7.53 18.87 -18.16
C LYS A 10 6.00 18.92 -18.16
N ALA A 11 5.34 17.82 -17.83
CA ALA A 11 3.88 17.80 -17.70
C ALA A 11 3.40 18.73 -16.58
N ILE A 12 4.05 18.69 -15.41
CA ILE A 12 3.79 19.62 -14.29
C ILE A 12 4.02 21.06 -14.73
N ALA A 13 5.15 21.36 -15.39
CA ALA A 13 5.50 22.71 -15.82
C ALA A 13 4.52 23.30 -16.84
N ASN A 14 3.89 22.47 -17.68
CA ASN A 14 2.95 22.90 -18.70
C ASN A 14 1.49 22.94 -18.23
N SER A 15 1.18 22.46 -17.02
CA SER A 15 -0.20 22.45 -16.53
C SER A 15 -0.65 23.80 -15.97
N SER A 16 -1.95 24.09 -16.02
CA SER A 16 -2.56 25.25 -15.36
C SER A 16 -2.57 25.08 -13.83
N GLN A 17 -2.92 23.87 -13.38
CA GLN A 17 -2.90 23.41 -12.01
C GLN A 17 -2.60 21.89 -11.96
N VAL A 18 -2.29 21.39 -10.77
CA VAL A 18 -2.06 19.96 -10.53
C VAL A 18 -3.02 19.45 -9.45
N ILE A 19 -3.71 18.37 -9.76
CA ILE A 19 -4.51 17.60 -8.80
C ILE A 19 -3.76 16.30 -8.57
N ILE A 20 -3.49 15.95 -7.32
CA ILE A 20 -2.85 14.68 -6.95
C ILE A 20 -3.90 13.83 -6.24
N THR A 21 -4.10 12.60 -6.68
CA THR A 21 -5.01 11.65 -6.05
C THR A 21 -4.40 10.26 -6.00
N SER A 22 -5.05 9.33 -5.33
CA SER A 22 -4.56 7.97 -5.09
C SER A 22 -5.73 6.98 -5.00
N HIS A 23 -5.51 5.79 -4.42
CA HIS A 23 -6.58 4.85 -4.14
C HIS A 23 -7.46 5.27 -2.94
N ARG A 24 -8.67 4.70 -2.89
CA ARG A 24 -9.61 4.70 -1.76
C ARG A 24 -9.08 3.81 -0.64
N ASN A 25 -9.56 4.04 0.58
CA ASN A 25 -9.02 3.45 1.79
C ASN A 25 -7.53 3.79 1.90
N LEU A 26 -7.25 5.09 1.89
CA LEU A 26 -5.91 5.64 1.83
C LEU A 26 -5.03 5.07 2.94
N ASP A 27 -3.81 4.68 2.56
CA ASP A 27 -2.74 4.29 3.46
C ASP A 27 -1.62 5.33 3.50
N LEU A 28 -0.57 5.04 4.26
CA LEU A 28 0.57 5.94 4.43
C LEU A 28 1.51 6.01 3.21
N ASP A 29 1.56 5.01 2.33
CA ASP A 29 2.36 5.09 1.10
C ASP A 29 1.67 5.97 0.06
N ALA A 30 0.37 5.79 -0.15
CA ALA A 30 -0.44 6.66 -0.99
C ALA A 30 -0.47 8.12 -0.49
N LEU A 31 -0.62 8.34 0.82
CA LEU A 31 -0.55 9.69 1.40
C LEU A 31 0.87 10.27 1.30
N GLY A 32 1.89 9.48 1.66
CA GLY A 32 3.28 9.90 1.62
C GLY A 32 3.74 10.30 0.21
N SER A 33 3.46 9.46 -0.78
CA SER A 33 3.75 9.72 -2.20
C SER A 33 3.02 10.97 -2.70
N SER A 34 1.74 11.12 -2.33
CA SER A 34 0.94 12.32 -2.64
C SER A 34 1.56 13.59 -2.07
N LEU A 35 2.02 13.56 -0.81
CA LEU A 35 2.69 14.69 -0.16
C LEU A 35 4.05 15.01 -0.81
N GLY A 36 4.86 14.01 -1.13
CA GLY A 36 6.13 14.23 -1.84
C GLY A 36 5.92 14.94 -3.18
N LEU A 37 4.94 14.49 -3.97
CA LEU A 37 4.54 15.15 -5.21
C LEU A 37 3.98 16.55 -5.00
N TYR A 38 3.24 16.78 -3.91
CA TYR A 38 2.74 18.11 -3.58
C TYR A 38 3.90 19.09 -3.44
N TYR A 39 4.94 18.72 -2.70
CA TYR A 39 6.14 19.55 -2.51
C TYR A 39 6.90 19.75 -3.83
N LEU A 40 7.03 18.72 -4.66
CA LEU A 40 7.58 18.84 -6.00
C LEU A 40 6.82 19.89 -6.82
N CYS A 41 5.49 19.76 -6.94
CA CYS A 41 4.68 20.68 -7.73
C CYS A 41 4.71 22.11 -7.17
N LYS A 42 4.68 22.27 -5.84
CA LYS A 42 4.82 23.58 -5.18
C LYS A 42 6.17 24.23 -5.46
N SER A 43 7.26 23.46 -5.45
CA SER A 43 8.60 23.98 -5.78
C SER A 43 8.70 24.50 -7.23
N MET A 44 7.88 23.94 -8.13
CA MET A 44 7.75 24.36 -9.52
C MET A 44 6.75 25.51 -9.73
N GLY A 45 6.26 26.12 -8.65
CA GLY A 45 5.36 27.27 -8.69
C GLY A 45 3.92 26.94 -9.10
N LYS A 46 3.52 25.66 -9.11
CA LYS A 46 2.17 25.26 -9.52
C LYS A 46 1.14 25.46 -8.43
N ASP A 47 -0.09 25.75 -8.84
CA ASP A 47 -1.24 25.57 -7.94
C ASP A 47 -1.53 24.07 -7.85
N THR A 48 -1.52 23.53 -6.64
CA THR A 48 -1.55 22.11 -6.40
C THR A 48 -2.45 21.80 -5.22
N CYS A 49 -3.26 20.74 -5.35
CA CYS A 49 -4.05 20.20 -4.25
C CYS A 49 -4.00 18.67 -4.23
N LEU A 50 -4.17 18.11 -3.04
CA LEU A 50 -4.46 16.70 -2.84
C LEU A 50 -5.98 16.50 -2.90
N LEU A 51 -6.43 15.67 -3.82
CA LEU A 51 -7.80 15.19 -3.88
C LEU A 51 -7.94 14.01 -2.92
N ILE A 52 -8.56 14.28 -1.76
CA ILE A 52 -8.89 13.25 -0.78
C ILE A 52 -10.41 13.26 -0.59
N ASP A 53 -11.08 12.19 -1.02
CA ASP A 53 -12.54 12.01 -0.99
C ASP A 53 -12.99 10.84 -0.10
N ASP A 54 -12.02 10.16 0.53
CA ASP A 54 -12.26 9.02 1.39
C ASP A 54 -13.15 9.36 2.58
N LYS A 55 -14.12 8.48 2.81
CA LYS A 55 -14.91 8.43 4.05
C LYS A 55 -14.27 7.51 5.09
N THR A 56 -13.41 6.62 4.62
CA THR A 56 -12.72 5.58 5.39
C THR A 56 -11.29 5.53 4.87
N HIS A 57 -10.33 5.59 5.78
CA HIS A 57 -8.89 5.50 5.53
C HIS A 57 -8.23 4.90 6.76
N GLU A 58 -6.97 4.50 6.63
CA GLU A 58 -6.23 3.90 7.74
C GLU A 58 -6.03 4.89 8.91
N ASP A 59 -5.92 4.35 10.13
CA ASP A 59 -5.74 5.17 11.32
C ASP A 59 -4.45 6.03 11.29
N GLY A 60 -3.39 5.51 10.66
CA GLY A 60 -2.16 6.27 10.41
C GLY A 60 -2.39 7.51 9.53
N VAL A 61 -3.22 7.38 8.50
CA VAL A 61 -3.63 8.50 7.63
C VAL A 61 -4.45 9.51 8.43
N GLU A 62 -5.40 9.07 9.24
CA GLU A 62 -6.23 9.95 10.08
C GLU A 62 -5.37 10.77 11.05
N LYS A 63 -4.43 10.13 11.76
CA LYS A 63 -3.43 10.80 12.61
C LYS A 63 -2.63 11.81 11.80
N SER A 64 -2.22 11.43 10.59
CA SER A 64 -1.39 12.28 9.75
C SER A 64 -2.09 13.55 9.28
N LEU A 65 -3.33 13.42 8.80
CA LEU A 65 -4.14 14.55 8.36
C LEU A 65 -4.43 15.53 9.50
N LYS A 66 -4.71 15.03 10.70
CA LYS A 66 -4.84 15.87 11.91
C LYS A 66 -3.59 16.67 12.19
N GLU A 67 -2.43 16.04 12.11
CA GLU A 67 -1.18 16.69 12.45
C GLU A 67 -0.72 17.69 11.40
N ILE A 68 -1.01 17.45 10.11
CA ILE A 68 -0.85 18.44 9.03
C ILE A 68 -1.60 19.73 9.35
N ILE A 69 -2.83 19.62 9.88
CA ILE A 69 -3.66 20.76 10.29
C ILE A 69 -3.07 21.43 11.54
N ASN A 70 -2.71 20.64 12.57
CA ASN A 70 -2.15 21.15 13.82
C ASN A 70 -0.86 21.94 13.61
N GLN A 71 0.03 21.44 12.75
CA GLN A 71 1.29 22.08 12.38
C GLN A 71 1.14 23.20 11.35
N LYS A 72 -0.07 23.42 10.81
CA LYS A 72 -0.39 24.47 9.83
C LYS A 72 0.50 24.40 8.59
N LEU A 73 0.71 23.20 8.04
CA LEU A 73 1.59 22.98 6.88
C LEU A 73 1.04 23.58 5.57
N ASN A 74 -0.14 24.20 5.58
CA ASN A 74 -0.79 24.84 4.43
C ASN A 74 -0.93 23.94 3.18
N ILE A 75 -1.04 22.64 3.39
CA ILE A 75 -1.28 21.66 2.32
C ILE A 75 -2.76 21.77 1.91
N LYS A 76 -3.01 22.03 0.62
CA LYS A 76 -4.36 22.13 0.06
C LYS A 76 -4.96 20.74 -0.12
N ILE A 77 -5.75 20.27 0.82
CA ILE A 77 -6.53 19.03 0.72
C ILE A 77 -7.98 19.40 0.38
N LYS A 78 -8.55 18.78 -0.66
CA LYS A 78 -9.89 19.09 -1.17
C LYS A 78 -10.62 17.84 -1.63
N ASN A 79 -11.94 17.88 -1.51
CA ASN A 79 -12.84 16.92 -2.14
C ASN A 79 -13.13 17.30 -3.59
N TRP A 80 -13.55 16.33 -4.43
CA TRP A 80 -13.78 16.56 -5.86
C TRP A 80 -14.78 17.70 -6.14
N ASN A 81 -15.85 17.76 -5.35
CA ASN A 81 -16.91 18.77 -5.49
C ASN A 81 -16.40 20.21 -5.32
N TYR A 82 -15.24 20.44 -4.68
CA TYR A 82 -14.65 21.78 -4.53
C TYR A 82 -13.66 22.15 -5.63
N ILE A 83 -13.25 21.20 -6.46
CA ILE A 83 -12.26 21.41 -7.52
C ILE A 83 -12.83 21.24 -8.93
N GLU A 84 -13.92 20.48 -9.10
CA GLU A 84 -14.48 20.14 -10.41
C GLU A 84 -14.80 21.36 -11.28
N SER A 85 -15.28 22.46 -10.68
CA SER A 85 -15.61 23.69 -11.41
C SER A 85 -14.39 24.45 -11.93
N ASN A 86 -13.21 24.15 -11.40
CA ASN A 86 -11.95 24.82 -11.76
C ASN A 86 -11.10 23.99 -12.71
N VAL A 87 -11.51 22.74 -13.03
CA VAL A 87 -10.79 21.87 -13.96
C VAL A 87 -10.91 22.43 -15.39
N ASP A 88 -9.78 22.53 -16.07
CA ASP A 88 -9.67 22.97 -17.46
C ASP A 88 -8.87 21.97 -18.32
N ASP A 89 -8.74 22.24 -19.62
CA ASP A 89 -8.02 21.39 -20.57
C ASP A 89 -6.51 21.28 -20.30
N GLN A 90 -5.94 22.15 -19.47
CA GLN A 90 -4.53 22.17 -19.10
C GLN A 90 -4.30 21.63 -17.69
N THR A 91 -5.35 21.21 -16.98
CA THR A 91 -5.25 20.62 -15.65
C THR A 91 -4.58 19.26 -15.77
N LEU A 92 -3.61 19.01 -14.88
CA LEU A 92 -2.93 17.73 -14.77
C LEU A 92 -3.45 16.98 -13.55
N LEU A 93 -3.94 15.76 -13.76
CA LEU A 93 -4.20 14.80 -12.68
C LEU A 93 -3.02 13.85 -12.58
N ILE A 94 -2.41 13.74 -11.40
CA ILE A 94 -1.41 12.72 -11.09
C ILE A 94 -2.08 11.73 -10.14
N ILE A 95 -2.14 10.47 -10.54
CA ILE A 95 -2.69 9.36 -9.77
C ILE A 95 -1.50 8.55 -9.27
N VAL A 96 -1.38 8.44 -7.95
CA VAL A 96 -0.31 7.68 -7.31
C VAL A 96 -0.85 6.45 -6.61
N ASP A 97 -0.02 5.41 -6.58
CA ASP A 97 -0.26 4.19 -5.82
C ASP A 97 -1.49 3.38 -6.25
N THR A 98 -1.99 3.65 -7.45
CA THR A 98 -2.95 2.79 -8.11
C THR A 98 -3.03 3.05 -9.61
N GLN A 99 -3.17 1.97 -10.37
CA GLN A 99 -3.50 1.98 -11.79
C GLN A 99 -4.97 1.63 -12.08
N LEU A 100 -5.79 1.35 -11.06
CA LEU A 100 -7.12 0.77 -11.21
C LEU A 100 -8.23 1.83 -11.07
N PRO A 101 -9.07 2.07 -12.10
CA PRO A 101 -10.06 3.15 -12.09
C PRO A 101 -11.00 3.11 -10.88
N TYR A 102 -11.49 1.92 -10.53
CA TYR A 102 -12.46 1.72 -9.44
C TYR A 102 -11.83 1.87 -8.04
N LEU A 103 -10.50 1.81 -7.95
CA LEU A 103 -9.78 2.08 -6.70
C LEU A 103 -9.51 3.56 -6.51
N VAL A 104 -9.54 4.40 -7.55
CA VAL A 104 -9.26 5.84 -7.39
C VAL A 104 -10.27 6.50 -6.44
N GLN A 105 -9.77 7.37 -5.54
CA GLN A 105 -10.56 8.06 -4.51
C GLN A 105 -11.89 8.61 -5.04
N ASN A 106 -11.84 9.27 -6.19
CA ASN A 106 -13.04 9.67 -6.91
C ASN A 106 -12.93 9.39 -8.41
N GLU A 107 -13.75 8.46 -8.92
CA GLU A 107 -13.76 8.10 -10.35
C GLU A 107 -14.11 9.27 -11.26
N LYS A 108 -14.86 10.28 -10.79
CA LYS A 108 -15.15 11.48 -11.59
C LYS A 108 -13.88 12.28 -11.91
N SER A 109 -12.84 12.18 -11.08
CA SER A 109 -11.56 12.83 -11.36
C SER A 109 -10.91 12.31 -12.64
N LEU A 110 -11.20 11.08 -13.05
CA LEU A 110 -10.67 10.47 -14.27
C LEU A 110 -11.16 11.18 -15.56
N THR A 111 -12.16 12.06 -15.45
CA THR A 111 -12.60 12.94 -16.54
C THR A 111 -11.56 13.99 -16.92
N VAL A 112 -10.60 14.33 -16.04
CA VAL A 112 -9.48 15.23 -16.35
C VAL A 112 -8.71 14.70 -17.55
N LYS A 113 -8.48 15.54 -18.56
CA LYS A 113 -7.89 15.10 -19.84
C LYS A 113 -6.44 14.62 -19.70
N ASN A 114 -5.59 15.39 -19.03
CA ASN A 114 -4.17 15.06 -18.87
C ASN A 114 -3.97 14.29 -17.57
N LYS A 115 -3.54 13.02 -17.69
CA LYS A 115 -3.37 12.10 -16.56
C LYS A 115 -2.00 11.46 -16.57
N ILE A 116 -1.35 11.42 -15.41
CA ILE A 116 -0.16 10.61 -15.16
C ILE A 116 -0.50 9.56 -14.11
N VAL A 117 -0.06 8.32 -14.32
CA VAL A 117 -0.16 7.24 -13.34
C VAL A 117 1.25 6.86 -12.88
N ILE A 118 1.44 6.79 -11.57
CA ILE A 118 2.68 6.32 -10.92
C ILE A 118 2.26 5.27 -9.89
N ASP A 119 2.71 4.04 -10.05
CA ASP A 119 2.30 2.92 -9.19
C ASP A 119 3.47 1.92 -9.05
N HIS A 120 3.40 1.01 -8.10
CA HIS A 120 4.38 -0.07 -7.90
C HIS A 120 3.72 -1.47 -7.85
N HIS A 121 2.38 -1.54 -7.85
CA HIS A 121 1.62 -2.78 -7.86
C HIS A 121 1.70 -3.53 -9.21
N ILE A 122 1.48 -4.86 -9.21
CA ILE A 122 1.47 -5.68 -10.44
C ILE A 122 0.51 -5.10 -11.48
N GLU A 123 0.88 -5.17 -12.76
CA GLU A 123 0.01 -4.78 -13.85
C GLU A 123 -1.33 -5.52 -13.82
N SER A 124 -2.40 -4.77 -14.02
CA SER A 124 -3.74 -5.32 -14.13
C SER A 124 -4.32 -5.07 -15.52
N VAL A 125 -5.15 -6.01 -15.98
CA VAL A 125 -5.84 -5.92 -17.26
C VAL A 125 -6.84 -4.75 -17.28
N ASN A 126 -7.35 -4.35 -16.12
CA ASN A 126 -8.37 -3.31 -15.97
C ASN A 126 -7.79 -1.96 -15.53
N LYS A 127 -6.73 -1.49 -16.19
CA LYS A 127 -6.05 -0.24 -15.83
C LYS A 127 -6.71 1.02 -16.40
N ILE A 128 -6.30 2.17 -15.89
CA ILE A 128 -6.76 3.50 -16.34
C ILE A 128 -6.27 3.75 -17.78
N VAL A 129 -7.21 4.05 -18.68
CA VAL A 129 -6.92 4.43 -20.07
C VAL A 129 -7.90 5.54 -20.49
N PRO A 130 -7.46 6.62 -21.17
CA PRO A 130 -6.11 6.97 -21.62
C PRO A 130 -5.33 7.88 -20.64
N VAL A 131 -4.00 7.77 -20.62
CA VAL A 131 -3.06 8.60 -19.83
C VAL A 131 -1.96 9.16 -20.73
N ILE A 132 -1.33 10.28 -20.34
CA ILE A 132 -0.19 10.87 -21.09
C ILE A 132 1.15 10.22 -20.73
N TYR A 133 1.24 9.65 -19.53
CA TYR A 133 2.39 8.89 -19.06
C TYR A 133 1.97 7.91 -17.96
N GLU A 134 2.57 6.74 -17.98
CA GLU A 134 2.40 5.70 -16.97
C GLU A 134 3.78 5.19 -16.58
N TYR A 135 4.01 5.07 -15.28
CA TYR A 135 5.17 4.39 -14.74
C TYR A 135 4.74 3.39 -13.67
N ILE A 136 5.00 2.12 -13.91
CA ILE A 136 4.76 1.05 -12.94
C ILE A 136 6.10 0.46 -12.50
N GLY A 137 6.48 0.72 -11.26
CA GLY A 137 7.75 0.34 -10.65
C GLY A 137 7.67 -0.96 -9.87
N TYR A 138 7.51 -2.11 -10.53
CA TYR A 138 7.34 -3.42 -9.86
C TYR A 138 8.49 -3.85 -8.93
N GLU A 139 9.67 -3.23 -9.09
CA GLU A 139 10.87 -3.54 -8.29
C GLU A 139 11.06 -2.57 -7.13
N GLN A 140 10.27 -1.50 -7.07
CA GLN A 140 10.31 -0.51 -6.00
C GLN A 140 9.47 -0.98 -4.82
N SER A 141 9.93 -0.66 -3.61
CA SER A 141 9.25 -1.13 -2.42
C SER A 141 7.85 -0.51 -2.28
N SER A 142 7.73 0.76 -2.66
CA SER A 142 6.56 1.59 -2.43
C SER A 142 6.48 2.74 -3.45
N SER A 143 5.33 3.37 -3.62
CA SER A 143 5.18 4.56 -4.44
C SER A 143 6.00 5.73 -3.89
N VAL A 144 6.21 5.85 -2.58
CA VAL A 144 7.15 6.84 -2.00
C VAL A 144 8.56 6.69 -2.56
N GLU A 145 9.08 5.46 -2.72
CA GLU A 145 10.42 5.21 -3.32
C GLU A 145 10.49 5.82 -4.74
N ILE A 146 9.42 5.66 -5.53
CA ILE A 146 9.34 6.23 -6.88
C ILE A 146 9.28 7.76 -6.85
N ILE A 147 8.56 8.35 -5.88
CA ILE A 147 8.48 9.81 -5.75
C ILE A 147 9.83 10.40 -5.33
N ILE A 148 10.62 9.70 -4.53
CA ILE A 148 11.98 10.15 -4.18
C ILE A 148 12.87 10.21 -5.42
N ASP A 149 12.78 9.25 -6.35
CA ASP A 149 13.49 9.31 -7.65
C ASP A 149 13.12 10.58 -8.46
N LEU A 150 11.91 11.12 -8.32
CA LEU A 150 11.50 12.38 -8.98
C LEU A 150 12.06 13.62 -8.27
N LEU A 151 12.20 13.55 -6.96
CA LEU A 151 12.76 14.59 -6.09
C LEU A 151 14.29 14.64 -6.18
N ASP A 152 14.92 13.53 -6.57
CA ASP A 152 16.37 13.42 -6.64
C ASP A 152 17.00 14.49 -7.54
N ASN A 153 18.19 14.95 -7.14
CA ASN A 153 18.93 16.07 -7.74
C ASN A 153 18.20 17.44 -7.73
N LEU A 154 17.08 17.57 -7.03
CA LEU A 154 16.43 18.87 -6.80
C LEU A 154 16.66 19.35 -5.38
N ASP A 155 16.96 20.64 -5.23
CA ASP A 155 17.03 21.31 -3.92
C ASP A 155 15.62 21.70 -3.45
N ILE A 156 14.81 20.69 -3.11
CA ILE A 156 13.45 20.86 -2.60
C ILE A 156 13.45 20.72 -1.09
N TYR A 157 12.95 21.74 -0.40
CA TYR A 157 12.65 21.62 1.02
C TYR A 157 11.41 20.76 1.23
N ILE A 158 11.57 19.60 1.87
CA ILE A 158 10.47 18.77 2.37
C ILE A 158 10.37 19.01 3.88
N HIS A 159 9.17 19.31 4.37
CA HIS A 159 8.96 19.53 5.80
C HIS A 159 9.27 18.24 6.59
N PRO A 160 9.97 18.30 7.74
CA PRO A 160 10.36 17.10 8.51
C PRO A 160 9.21 16.15 8.84
N TYR A 161 8.04 16.70 9.18
CA TYR A 161 6.83 15.90 9.40
C TYR A 161 6.39 15.14 8.13
N VAL A 162 6.40 15.80 6.97
CA VAL A 162 6.06 15.17 5.68
C VAL A 162 7.07 14.10 5.31
N ALA A 163 8.37 14.35 5.53
CA ALA A 163 9.40 13.34 5.35
C ALA A 163 9.18 12.12 6.25
N SER A 164 8.65 12.34 7.47
CA SER A 164 8.27 11.25 8.39
C SER A 164 7.07 10.46 7.88
N VAL A 165 6.05 11.11 7.31
CA VAL A 165 4.89 10.43 6.69
C VAL A 165 5.33 9.61 5.48
N MET A 166 6.18 10.18 4.61
CA MET A 166 6.78 9.44 3.49
C MET A 166 7.56 8.21 3.98
N LEU A 167 8.36 8.37 5.04
CA LEU A 167 9.12 7.26 5.61
C LEU A 167 8.18 6.18 6.18
N ALA A 168 7.07 6.58 6.79
CA ALA A 168 6.06 5.65 7.27
C ALA A 168 5.42 4.85 6.12
N GLY A 169 5.19 5.46 4.95
CA GLY A 169 4.75 4.76 3.74
C GLY A 169 5.71 3.64 3.32
N ILE A 170 7.01 3.92 3.26
CA ILE A 170 8.03 2.89 3.02
C ILE A 170 7.94 1.78 4.08
N PHE A 171 7.78 2.13 5.36
CA PHE A 171 7.67 1.13 6.44
C PHE A 171 6.44 0.23 6.32
N VAL A 172 5.29 0.75 5.88
CA VAL A 172 4.07 -0.04 5.69
C VAL A 172 4.29 -1.11 4.61
N ASP A 173 4.72 -0.70 3.41
CA ASP A 173 4.85 -1.61 2.28
C ASP A 173 5.97 -2.64 2.45
N THR A 174 7.06 -2.21 3.09
CA THR A 174 8.20 -3.08 3.37
C THR A 174 8.04 -3.91 4.64
N ASN A 175 6.98 -3.68 5.42
CA ASN A 175 6.84 -4.20 6.78
C ASN A 175 8.12 -3.96 7.62
N GLY A 176 8.55 -2.70 7.70
CA GLY A 176 9.77 -2.32 8.40
C GLY A 176 11.05 -2.90 7.79
N PHE A 177 11.17 -2.83 6.46
CA PHE A 177 12.30 -3.34 5.67
C PHE A 177 12.45 -4.87 5.61
N ILE A 178 11.45 -5.63 6.06
CA ILE A 178 11.47 -7.10 6.07
C ILE A 178 11.23 -7.68 4.67
N ARG A 179 10.43 -7.01 3.83
CA ARG A 179 10.07 -7.46 2.47
C ARG A 179 10.28 -6.37 1.43
N LYS A 180 10.34 -6.78 0.16
CA LYS A 180 10.44 -5.89 -1.02
C LYS A 180 11.49 -4.78 -0.90
N THR A 181 12.56 -5.02 -0.16
CA THR A 181 13.57 -4.02 0.18
C THR A 181 14.87 -4.33 -0.54
N ASN A 182 15.48 -3.32 -1.14
CA ASN A 182 16.82 -3.39 -1.72
C ASN A 182 17.64 -2.15 -1.33
N TYR A 183 18.85 -1.99 -1.89
CA TYR A 183 19.72 -0.86 -1.55
C TYR A 183 19.06 0.50 -1.83
N LYS A 184 18.25 0.62 -2.89
CA LYS A 184 17.55 1.86 -3.26
C LYS A 184 16.46 2.24 -2.25
N THR A 185 15.77 1.25 -1.70
CA THR A 185 14.81 1.45 -0.61
C THR A 185 15.50 2.08 0.60
N HIS A 186 16.71 1.62 0.94
CA HIS A 186 17.51 2.22 2.02
C HIS A 186 18.09 3.59 1.65
N GLU A 187 18.48 3.83 0.40
CA GLU A 187 18.88 5.16 -0.09
C GLU A 187 17.72 6.16 0.02
N SER A 188 16.50 5.73 -0.31
CA SER A 188 15.28 6.52 -0.15
C SER A 188 15.01 6.85 1.32
N ALA A 189 15.11 5.88 2.23
CA ALA A 189 15.03 6.16 3.66
C ALA A 189 16.13 7.13 4.13
N ALA A 190 17.37 6.98 3.64
CA ALA A 190 18.47 7.90 3.96
C ALA A 190 18.20 9.33 3.47
N TYR A 191 17.61 9.49 2.29
CA TYR A 191 17.15 10.79 1.78
C TYR A 191 16.10 11.42 2.72
N LEU A 192 15.11 10.66 3.17
CA LEU A 192 14.09 11.16 4.10
C LEU A 192 14.68 11.53 5.47
N TYR A 193 15.66 10.77 5.96
CA TYR A 193 16.40 11.14 7.17
C TYR A 193 17.22 12.43 6.98
N LYS A 194 17.79 12.66 5.80
CA LYS A 194 18.44 13.95 5.46
C LYS A 194 17.43 15.11 5.48
N CYS A 195 16.16 14.86 5.17
CA CYS A 195 15.05 15.79 5.36
C CYS A 195 14.54 15.89 6.81
N ASN A 196 15.25 15.30 7.78
CA ASN A 196 14.90 15.23 9.20
C ASN A 196 13.61 14.43 9.49
N ALA A 197 13.32 13.37 8.72
CA ALA A 197 12.30 12.41 9.12
C ALA A 197 12.58 11.86 10.53
N ASN A 198 11.54 11.84 11.37
CA ASN A 198 11.63 11.43 12.76
C ASN A 198 11.01 10.04 12.94
N LEU A 199 11.83 9.07 13.35
CA LEU A 199 11.37 7.70 13.56
C LEU A 199 10.31 7.59 14.66
N ASN A 200 10.31 8.48 15.66
CA ASN A 200 9.25 8.49 16.69
C ASN A 200 7.89 8.87 16.10
N GLU A 201 7.85 9.77 15.11
CA GLU A 201 6.62 10.11 14.39
C GLU A 201 6.15 8.93 13.55
N VAL A 202 7.05 8.27 12.82
CA VAL A 202 6.74 7.03 12.09
C VAL A 202 6.11 6.00 13.03
N GLN A 203 6.74 5.75 14.17
CA GLN A 203 6.21 4.80 15.17
C GLN A 203 4.87 5.24 15.73
N TYR A 204 4.64 6.55 15.93
CA TYR A 204 3.35 7.07 16.38
C TYR A 204 2.24 6.83 15.35
N LEU A 205 2.50 7.09 14.07
CA LEU A 205 1.55 6.86 12.98
C LEU A 205 1.17 5.37 12.88
N LEU A 206 2.15 4.48 13.02
CA LEU A 206 1.98 3.03 12.94
C LEU A 206 1.41 2.36 14.21
N LYS A 207 1.10 3.12 15.28
CA LYS A 207 0.51 2.54 16.49
C LYS A 207 -0.86 1.93 16.20
N GLU A 208 -1.03 0.68 16.59
CA GLU A 208 -2.30 -0.02 16.51
C GLU A 208 -3.12 0.08 17.80
N ASP A 209 -4.42 -0.15 17.67
CA ASP A 209 -5.33 -0.26 18.80
C ASP A 209 -5.08 -1.56 19.58
N ILE A 210 -5.10 -1.47 20.92
CA ILE A 210 -4.79 -2.61 21.81
C ILE A 210 -5.78 -3.77 21.64
N LYS A 211 -7.05 -3.49 21.28
CA LYS A 211 -8.05 -4.53 21.05
C LYS A 211 -7.72 -5.28 19.77
N LYS A 212 -7.43 -4.58 18.67
CA LYS A 212 -6.97 -5.20 17.42
C LYS A 212 -5.72 -6.07 17.65
N TYR A 213 -4.73 -5.52 18.35
CA TYR A 213 -3.52 -6.25 18.70
C TYR A 213 -3.82 -7.54 19.48
N ASN A 214 -4.65 -7.45 20.53
CA ASN A 214 -5.02 -8.63 21.32
C ASN A 214 -5.81 -9.67 20.52
N ASP A 215 -6.67 -9.25 19.60
CA ASP A 215 -7.44 -10.17 18.75
C ASP A 215 -6.53 -10.90 17.77
N MET A 216 -5.53 -10.23 17.19
CA MET A 216 -4.48 -10.89 16.39
C MET A 216 -3.69 -11.92 17.21
N GLN A 217 -3.28 -11.57 18.44
CA GLN A 217 -2.50 -12.46 19.30
C GLN A 217 -3.26 -13.74 19.67
N LYS A 218 -4.58 -13.67 19.88
CA LYS A 218 -5.42 -14.86 20.10
C LYS A 218 -5.36 -15.80 18.90
N VAL A 219 -5.53 -15.27 17.69
CA VAL A 219 -5.47 -16.05 16.44
C VAL A 219 -4.10 -16.71 16.28
N ILE A 220 -3.02 -15.98 16.54
CA ILE A 220 -1.65 -16.52 16.49
C ILE A 220 -1.45 -17.62 17.53
N SER A 221 -1.97 -17.45 18.75
CA SER A 221 -1.78 -18.41 19.85
C SER A 221 -2.43 -19.78 19.60
N GLU A 222 -3.44 -19.82 18.72
CA GLU A 222 -4.17 -21.03 18.33
C GLU A 222 -3.66 -21.63 17.02
N ALA A 223 -2.61 -21.04 16.42
CA ALA A 223 -2.05 -21.47 15.15
C ALA A 223 -1.45 -22.89 15.23
N LYS A 224 -1.56 -23.62 14.13
CA LYS A 224 -1.09 -25.00 14.01
C LYS A 224 0.11 -25.08 13.07
N ILE A 225 1.21 -25.62 13.59
CA ILE A 225 2.38 -25.96 12.78
C ILE A 225 2.07 -27.24 12.00
N ILE A 226 2.29 -27.21 10.69
CA ILE A 226 2.16 -28.32 9.78
C ILE A 226 3.57 -28.65 9.27
N ASN A 227 3.98 -29.91 9.48
CA ASN A 227 5.24 -30.45 8.98
C ASN A 227 6.48 -29.59 9.30
N ASN A 228 6.52 -29.07 10.54
CA ASN A 228 7.61 -28.28 11.13
C ASN A 228 7.93 -26.92 10.48
N HIS A 229 7.50 -26.65 9.24
CA HIS A 229 7.92 -25.45 8.49
C HIS A 229 6.77 -24.59 7.98
N PHE A 230 5.54 -25.08 8.04
CA PHE A 230 4.35 -24.30 7.70
C PHE A 230 3.55 -24.00 8.95
N ILE A 231 2.91 -22.82 8.99
CA ILE A 231 2.01 -22.46 10.09
C ILE A 231 0.69 -21.93 9.55
N ILE A 232 -0.42 -22.44 10.09
CA ILE A 232 -1.76 -22.02 9.70
C ILE A 232 -2.49 -21.53 10.95
N ALA A 233 -2.95 -20.27 10.93
CA ALA A 233 -3.88 -19.75 11.91
C ALA A 233 -5.28 -19.60 11.32
N THR A 234 -6.27 -19.72 12.21
CA THR A 234 -7.68 -19.59 11.88
C THR A 234 -8.31 -18.55 12.81
N GLY A 235 -8.99 -17.57 12.24
CA GLY A 235 -9.73 -16.54 12.97
C GLY A 235 -10.90 -17.11 13.77
N HIS A 236 -11.56 -16.26 14.55
CA HIS A 236 -12.74 -16.66 15.31
C HIS A 236 -14.01 -16.57 14.47
N GLU A 237 -14.94 -17.53 14.65
CA GLU A 237 -16.21 -17.57 13.88
C GLU A 237 -17.08 -16.32 14.06
N SER A 238 -17.02 -15.69 15.22
CA SER A 238 -17.81 -14.49 15.53
C SER A 238 -17.16 -13.18 15.08
N HIS A 239 -16.02 -13.23 14.39
CA HIS A 239 -15.26 -12.06 14.02
C HIS A 239 -15.10 -11.97 12.51
N ILE A 240 -15.33 -10.77 11.97
CA ILE A 240 -15.05 -10.42 10.57
C ILE A 240 -13.75 -9.64 10.56
N TYR A 241 -12.78 -10.16 9.84
CA TYR A 241 -11.46 -9.57 9.61
C TYR A 241 -11.47 -8.83 8.29
N ASP A 242 -10.68 -7.76 8.17
CA ASP A 242 -10.30 -7.25 6.86
C ASP A 242 -9.10 -8.07 6.31
N ASN A 243 -8.81 -7.93 5.01
CA ASN A 243 -7.69 -8.66 4.41
C ASN A 243 -6.33 -8.23 4.99
N GLU A 244 -6.24 -6.99 5.50
CA GLU A 244 -5.04 -6.42 6.10
C GLU A 244 -4.73 -7.12 7.44
N ASP A 245 -5.74 -7.33 8.28
CA ASP A 245 -5.64 -8.07 9.54
C ASP A 245 -5.09 -9.50 9.28
N LEU A 246 -5.63 -10.20 8.27
CA LEU A 246 -5.15 -11.55 7.89
C LEU A 246 -3.70 -11.54 7.39
N ALA A 247 -3.31 -10.51 6.63
CA ALA A 247 -1.95 -10.31 6.17
C ALA A 247 -0.99 -10.08 7.34
N LYS A 248 -1.33 -9.18 8.27
CA LYS A 248 -0.51 -8.88 9.45
C LYS A 248 -0.31 -10.08 10.36
N ILE A 249 -1.35 -10.89 10.55
CA ILE A 249 -1.23 -12.14 11.33
C ILE A 249 -0.27 -13.11 10.65
N SER A 250 -0.37 -13.25 9.32
CA SER A 250 0.54 -14.09 8.54
C SER A 250 1.98 -13.56 8.61
N ASP A 251 2.19 -12.26 8.46
CA ASP A 251 3.52 -11.62 8.57
C ASP A 251 4.13 -11.86 9.97
N ALA A 252 3.36 -11.69 11.04
CA ALA A 252 3.82 -11.93 12.40
C ALA A 252 4.23 -13.39 12.64
N MET A 253 3.44 -14.34 12.14
CA MET A 253 3.75 -15.77 12.24
C MET A 253 4.98 -16.19 11.42
N LEU A 254 5.25 -15.52 10.29
CA LEU A 254 6.40 -15.82 9.45
C LEU A 254 7.74 -15.53 10.16
N LEU A 255 7.74 -14.64 11.16
CA LEU A 255 8.92 -14.32 11.97
C LEU A 255 9.24 -15.38 13.03
N LEU A 256 8.36 -16.37 13.23
CA LEU A 256 8.58 -17.44 14.18
C LEU A 256 9.67 -18.39 13.68
N LYS A 257 10.44 -18.93 14.63
CA LYS A 257 11.55 -19.83 14.33
C LYS A 257 11.07 -21.05 13.52
N ASP A 258 11.87 -21.44 12.54
CA ASP A 258 11.70 -22.63 11.71
C ASP A 258 10.51 -22.57 10.71
N ILE A 259 9.76 -21.45 10.67
CA ILE A 259 8.65 -21.21 9.72
C ILE A 259 9.17 -20.66 8.39
N GLU A 260 8.79 -21.33 7.29
CA GLU A 260 9.15 -20.96 5.91
C GLU A 260 7.97 -20.34 5.15
N ALA A 261 6.73 -20.67 5.54
CA ALA A 261 5.52 -19.98 5.09
C ALA A 261 4.41 -20.00 6.14
N SER A 262 3.63 -18.92 6.16
CA SER A 262 2.51 -18.72 7.08
C SER A 262 1.21 -18.44 6.34
N PHE A 263 0.11 -18.88 6.94
CA PHE A 263 -1.23 -18.72 6.37
C PHE A 263 -2.22 -18.31 7.45
N THR A 264 -3.08 -17.35 7.15
CA THR A 264 -4.17 -16.96 8.06
C THR A 264 -5.49 -17.05 7.33
N ILE A 265 -6.45 -17.74 7.94
CA ILE A 265 -7.80 -17.97 7.43
C ILE A 265 -8.79 -17.20 8.29
N GLY A 266 -9.69 -16.41 7.71
CA GLY A 266 -10.71 -15.70 8.50
C GLY A 266 -11.93 -15.30 7.67
N TYR A 267 -13.04 -15.01 8.33
CA TYR A 267 -14.22 -14.45 7.67
C TYR A 267 -13.97 -13.01 7.25
N ILE A 268 -14.28 -12.66 6.00
CA ILE A 268 -14.08 -11.32 5.43
C ILE A 268 -15.40 -10.64 5.02
N GLY A 269 -16.52 -11.13 5.57
CA GLY A 269 -17.89 -10.66 5.27
C GLY A 269 -18.59 -11.47 4.19
N ASP A 270 -19.92 -11.29 4.07
CA ASP A 270 -20.78 -11.90 3.03
C ASP A 270 -20.60 -13.42 2.82
N ASP A 271 -20.46 -14.20 3.90
CA ASP A 271 -20.19 -15.64 3.87
C ASP A 271 -18.92 -16.03 3.07
N LYS A 272 -17.94 -15.12 3.03
CA LYS A 272 -16.64 -15.34 2.41
C LYS A 272 -15.56 -15.53 3.46
N ILE A 273 -14.62 -16.40 3.11
CA ILE A 273 -13.38 -16.62 3.84
C ILE A 273 -12.23 -16.06 3.02
N GLY A 274 -11.43 -15.20 3.64
CA GLY A 274 -10.13 -14.79 3.14
C GLY A 274 -9.06 -15.76 3.63
N ILE A 275 -8.08 -16.04 2.77
CA ILE A 275 -6.84 -16.70 3.16
C ILE A 275 -5.70 -15.81 2.70
N SER A 276 -4.88 -15.35 3.65
CA SER A 276 -3.62 -14.65 3.38
C SER A 276 -2.46 -15.61 3.54
N ALA A 277 -1.46 -15.51 2.67
CA ALA A 277 -0.28 -16.37 2.65
C ALA A 277 1.01 -15.53 2.51
N ARG A 278 2.02 -15.86 3.31
CA ARG A 278 3.33 -15.19 3.31
C ARG A 278 4.48 -16.20 3.31
N SER A 279 5.58 -15.86 2.66
CA SER A 279 6.86 -16.58 2.75
C SER A 279 8.04 -15.64 2.50
N PHE A 280 9.27 -16.06 2.82
CA PHE A 280 10.46 -15.25 2.52
C PHE A 280 11.00 -15.46 1.10
N SER A 281 10.98 -16.69 0.57
CA SER A 281 11.38 -17.00 -0.81
C SER A 281 11.26 -18.48 -1.16
N LYS A 282 11.63 -19.39 -0.24
CA LYS A 282 11.74 -20.83 -0.54
C LYS A 282 10.42 -21.48 -0.95
N VAL A 283 9.32 -20.98 -0.39
CA VAL A 283 7.96 -21.48 -0.65
C VAL A 283 7.24 -20.52 -1.58
N ASP A 284 6.81 -21.02 -2.74
CA ASP A 284 5.98 -20.29 -3.69
C ASP A 284 4.52 -20.30 -3.23
N VAL A 285 4.12 -19.28 -2.44
CA VAL A 285 2.75 -19.18 -1.93
C VAL A 285 1.74 -18.83 -3.03
N GLN A 286 2.19 -18.26 -4.16
CA GLN A 286 1.34 -18.02 -5.34
C GLN A 286 0.76 -19.34 -5.85
N LYS A 287 1.60 -20.37 -6.01
CA LYS A 287 1.17 -21.69 -6.49
C LYS A 287 0.19 -22.35 -5.53
N ILE A 288 0.35 -22.16 -4.22
CA ILE A 288 -0.57 -22.67 -3.20
C ILE A 288 -1.93 -21.98 -3.33
N MET A 289 -1.95 -20.64 -3.38
CA MET A 289 -3.20 -19.89 -3.48
C MET A 289 -3.91 -20.11 -4.82
N LYS A 290 -3.19 -20.29 -5.94
CA LYS A 290 -3.78 -20.63 -7.25
C LYS A 290 -4.55 -21.96 -7.23
N LYS A 291 -4.13 -22.94 -6.42
CA LYS A 291 -4.89 -24.20 -6.23
C LYS A 291 -6.22 -23.99 -5.49
N LEU A 292 -6.39 -22.84 -4.85
CA LEU A 292 -7.62 -22.38 -4.21
C LEU A 292 -8.29 -21.24 -4.99
N ASN A 293 -8.03 -21.12 -6.30
CA ASN A 293 -8.55 -20.06 -7.18
C ASN A 293 -8.14 -18.63 -6.78
N GLY A 294 -7.07 -18.49 -6.01
CA GLY A 294 -6.46 -17.21 -5.65
C GLY A 294 -5.30 -16.82 -6.56
N GLY A 295 -4.45 -15.93 -6.06
CA GLY A 295 -3.30 -15.41 -6.78
C GLY A 295 -2.42 -14.53 -5.91
N GLY A 296 -1.54 -13.75 -6.54
CA GLY A 296 -0.57 -12.89 -5.88
C GLY A 296 0.83 -13.09 -6.45
N HIS A 297 1.83 -13.05 -5.58
CA HIS A 297 3.26 -13.18 -5.84
C HIS A 297 3.87 -14.41 -5.16
N LEU A 298 5.14 -14.67 -5.50
CA LEU A 298 5.94 -15.76 -4.94
C LEU A 298 5.89 -15.81 -3.40
N THR A 299 5.94 -14.64 -2.75
CA THR A 299 6.09 -14.47 -1.29
C THR A 299 4.88 -13.86 -0.59
N ASP A 300 3.89 -13.39 -1.35
CA ASP A 300 2.68 -12.73 -0.84
C ASP A 300 1.52 -13.09 -1.76
N ALA A 301 0.59 -13.89 -1.28
CA ALA A 301 -0.55 -14.34 -2.06
C ALA A 301 -1.81 -14.41 -1.19
N ALA A 302 -2.97 -14.42 -1.84
CA ALA A 302 -4.24 -14.56 -1.16
C ALA A 302 -5.27 -15.31 -2.01
N THR A 303 -6.31 -15.81 -1.35
CA THR A 303 -7.54 -16.27 -2.00
C THR A 303 -8.77 -15.86 -1.21
N GLN A 304 -9.93 -15.89 -1.87
CA GLN A 304 -11.23 -15.74 -1.24
C GLN A 304 -12.12 -16.92 -1.63
N LEU A 305 -12.73 -17.55 -0.63
CA LEU A 305 -13.60 -18.72 -0.79
C LEU A 305 -15.02 -18.36 -0.37
N SER A 306 -16.00 -18.60 -1.23
CA SER A 306 -17.42 -18.34 -0.95
C SER A 306 -18.13 -19.60 -0.45
N GLY A 307 -18.95 -19.46 0.59
CA GLY A 307 -19.78 -20.56 1.10
C GLY A 307 -19.01 -21.67 1.84
N GLU A 308 -17.80 -21.36 2.30
CA GLU A 308 -16.96 -22.28 3.07
C GLU A 308 -17.00 -21.95 4.57
N THR A 309 -16.66 -22.95 5.40
CA THR A 309 -16.39 -22.74 6.82
C THR A 309 -14.90 -22.61 7.08
N LEU A 310 -14.53 -22.03 8.22
CA LEU A 310 -13.13 -21.93 8.65
C LEU A 310 -12.46 -23.31 8.71
N GLU A 311 -13.15 -24.31 9.28
CA GLU A 311 -12.65 -25.69 9.36
C GLU A 311 -12.50 -26.33 7.97
N SER A 312 -13.49 -26.19 7.09
CA SER A 312 -13.40 -26.70 5.71
C SER A 312 -12.20 -26.09 4.96
N SER A 313 -12.04 -24.77 5.09
CA SER A 313 -10.94 -24.01 4.49
C SER A 313 -9.58 -24.45 5.04
N PHE A 314 -9.48 -24.65 6.35
CA PHE A 314 -8.28 -25.18 7.00
C PHE A 314 -7.91 -26.56 6.46
N GLN A 315 -8.85 -27.50 6.39
CA GLN A 315 -8.59 -28.85 5.89
C GLN A 315 -8.19 -28.85 4.41
N LYS A 316 -8.81 -28.00 3.58
CA LYS A 316 -8.43 -27.83 2.17
C LYS A 316 -7.01 -27.31 2.03
N LEU A 317 -6.66 -26.25 2.74
CA LEU A 317 -5.33 -25.66 2.71
C LEU A 317 -4.27 -26.64 3.21
N LYS A 318 -4.51 -27.28 4.36
CA LYS A 318 -3.63 -28.30 4.94
C LYS A 318 -3.33 -29.42 3.93
N LYS A 319 -4.36 -29.96 3.28
CA LYS A 319 -4.20 -31.02 2.26
C LYS A 319 -3.40 -30.57 1.04
N ILE A 320 -3.47 -29.29 0.66
CA ILE A 320 -2.65 -28.74 -0.43
C ILE A 320 -1.19 -28.64 0.00
N ILE A 321 -0.93 -28.15 1.21
CA ILE A 321 0.42 -28.01 1.77
C ILE A 321 1.09 -29.38 1.92
N GLU A 322 0.40 -30.36 2.52
CA GLU A 322 0.93 -31.72 2.71
C GLU A 322 1.29 -32.42 1.39
N LYS A 323 0.61 -32.08 0.29
CA LYS A 323 0.95 -32.61 -1.04
C LYS A 323 2.18 -31.95 -1.65
N ILE A 324 2.39 -30.67 -1.39
CA ILE A 324 3.50 -29.89 -1.96
C ILE A 324 4.81 -30.26 -1.29
N GLU A 325 4.79 -30.58 0.00
CA GLU A 325 6.00 -31.01 0.70
C GLU A 325 6.53 -32.37 0.24
N GLY A 326 5.68 -33.22 -0.36
CA GLY A 326 6.17 -34.41 -1.06
C GLY A 326 7.13 -34.09 -2.22
N ASP A 327 7.18 -32.84 -2.67
CA ASP A 327 8.06 -32.33 -3.73
C ASP A 327 9.26 -31.50 -3.17
N PHE A 328 9.40 -31.34 -1.85
CA PHE A 328 10.47 -30.57 -1.19
C PHE A 328 11.61 -31.43 -0.64
#